data_AF-A0A1B6GNQ8-F1
#
_entry.id   AF-A0A1B6GNQ8-F1
#
_cell.length_a   1.000
_cell.length_b   1.000
_cell.length_c   1.000
_cell.angle_alpha   90.00
_cell.angle_beta   90.00
_cell.angle_gamma   90.00
#
_symmetry.space_group_name_H-M   'P 1'
#
loop_
_entity.id
_entity.type
_entity.pdbx_description
1 polymer ?
#
loop_
_entity_poly.entity_id
_entity_poly.type
_entity_poly.pdbx_seq_one_letter_code
_entity_poly.pdbx_strand_id
1 'polypeptide(L)'
;DARGSIVGITEDTQRGHIIRATLEAICFQARDILEAMNKDCGIPLTKLQVDGGMTSNNLLMQLQADLSGIPVVKPHMAETTALGAAMAAGSAEGIKVWDLNHLQPTSNDTFSPVVTEEERDNRYIKWKMAVERCMHWDI
;
A
#
# COMPACT_ATOMS: atom_id res chain seq x y z
N ASP A 1 -0.17 -12.02 21.54
CA ASP A 1 0.57 -11.92 20.26
C ASP A 1 -0.19 -12.49 19.08
N ALA A 2 0.17 -12.06 17.87
CA ALA A 2 -0.43 -12.51 16.62
C ALA A 2 0.47 -13.51 15.87
N ARG A 3 -0.10 -14.35 15.00
CA ARG A 3 0.63 -15.24 14.09
C ARG A 3 0.06 -15.24 12.68
N GLY A 4 0.94 -15.44 11.69
CA GLY A 4 0.53 -15.57 10.28
C GLY A 4 -0.50 -16.68 10.11
N SER A 5 -1.65 -16.33 9.52
CA SER A 5 -2.80 -17.22 9.42
C SER A 5 -3.45 -17.13 8.04
N ILE A 6 -3.89 -18.26 7.52
CA ILE A 6 -4.74 -18.33 6.32
C ILE A 6 -6.08 -18.91 6.75
N VAL A 7 -7.16 -18.20 6.47
CA VAL A 7 -8.53 -18.57 6.86
C VAL A 7 -9.47 -18.57 5.65
N GLY A 8 -10.55 -19.36 5.73
CA GLY A 8 -11.56 -19.44 4.66
C GLY A 8 -11.24 -20.41 3.53
N ILE A 9 -10.39 -21.42 3.77
CA ILE A 9 -10.07 -22.46 2.79
C ILE A 9 -11.27 -23.39 2.60
N THR A 10 -11.58 -23.69 1.34
CA THR A 10 -12.56 -24.68 0.88
C THR A 10 -11.93 -25.67 -0.10
N GLU A 11 -12.66 -26.73 -0.49
CA GLU A 11 -12.21 -27.72 -1.48
C GLU A 11 -11.84 -27.10 -2.84
N ASP A 12 -12.49 -26.00 -3.22
CA ASP A 12 -12.23 -25.25 -4.46
C ASP A 12 -11.01 -24.32 -4.39
N THR A 13 -10.30 -24.28 -3.26
CA THR A 13 -9.18 -23.35 -3.07
C THR A 13 -7.97 -23.78 -3.87
N GLN A 14 -7.55 -22.94 -4.83
CA GLN A 14 -6.39 -23.16 -5.68
C GLN A 14 -5.21 -22.26 -5.28
N ARG A 15 -4.01 -22.59 -5.78
CA ARG A 15 -2.78 -21.79 -5.58
C ARG A 15 -2.99 -20.31 -5.92
N GLY A 16 -3.74 -20.00 -6.98
CA GLY A 16 -4.04 -18.63 -7.40
C GLY A 16 -4.79 -17.83 -6.32
N HIS A 17 -5.72 -18.46 -5.59
CA HIS A 17 -6.45 -17.83 -4.51
C HIS A 17 -5.52 -17.45 -3.34
N ILE A 18 -4.56 -18.31 -3.01
CA ILE A 18 -3.58 -18.03 -1.95
C ILE A 18 -2.66 -16.87 -2.33
N ILE A 19 -2.17 -16.85 -3.58
CA ILE A 19 -1.34 -15.74 -4.09
C ILE A 19 -2.14 -14.44 -4.05
N ARG A 20 -3.38 -14.45 -4.54
CA ARG A 20 -4.28 -13.29 -4.54
C ARG A 20 -4.55 -12.79 -3.12
N ALA A 21 -4.89 -13.69 -2.20
CA ALA A 21 -5.14 -13.35 -0.80
C ALA A 21 -3.90 -12.75 -0.13
N THR A 22 -2.70 -13.19 -0.50
CA THR A 22 -1.44 -12.62 0.00
C THR A 22 -1.25 -11.17 -0.48
N LEU A 23 -1.51 -10.89 -1.76
CA LEU A 23 -1.46 -9.52 -2.28
C LEU A 23 -2.55 -8.63 -1.65
N GLU A 24 -3.76 -9.15 -1.49
CA GLU A 24 -4.86 -8.41 -0.84
C GLU A 24 -4.55 -8.13 0.64
N ALA A 25 -3.94 -9.07 1.37
CA ALA A 25 -3.52 -8.86 2.76
C ALA A 25 -2.52 -7.69 2.88
N ILE A 26 -1.57 -7.55 1.95
CA ILE A 26 -0.66 -6.39 1.90
C ILE A 26 -1.48 -5.10 1.75
N CYS A 27 -2.44 -5.09 0.83
CA CYS A 27 -3.27 -3.90 0.59
C CYS A 27 -4.18 -3.54 1.76
N PHE A 28 -4.72 -4.54 2.46
CA PHE A 28 -5.55 -4.32 3.64
C PHE A 28 -4.74 -3.82 4.83
N GLN A 29 -3.53 -4.34 5.05
CA GLN A 29 -2.62 -3.80 6.07
C GLN A 29 -2.28 -2.34 5.79
N ALA A 30 -2.01 -1.98 4.53
CA ALA A 30 -1.83 -0.59 4.15
C ALA A 30 -3.09 0.23 4.43
N ARG A 31 -4.28 -0.25 4.05
CA ARG A 31 -5.56 0.42 4.35
C ARG A 31 -5.78 0.66 5.84
N ASP A 32 -5.48 -0.33 6.70
CA ASP A 32 -5.59 -0.17 8.18
C ASP A 32 -4.77 1.04 8.65
N ILE A 33 -3.55 1.22 8.13
CA ILE A 33 -2.69 2.37 8.46
C ILE A 33 -3.28 3.67 7.89
N LEU A 34 -3.77 3.67 6.65
CA LEU A 34 -4.39 4.86 6.04
C LEU A 34 -5.64 5.32 6.79
N GLU A 35 -6.47 4.39 7.26
CA GLU A 35 -7.65 4.72 8.07
C GLU A 35 -7.26 5.30 9.43
N ALA A 36 -6.19 4.80 10.07
CA ALA A 36 -5.65 5.39 11.29
C ALA A 36 -5.12 6.81 11.04
N MET A 37 -4.32 7.02 9.99
CA MET A 37 -3.81 8.33 9.62
C MET A 37 -4.93 9.34 9.34
N ASN A 38 -5.99 8.94 8.63
CA ASN A 38 -7.14 9.81 8.36
C ASN A 38 -7.86 10.24 9.64
N LYS A 39 -7.95 9.35 10.64
CA LYS A 39 -8.56 9.67 11.94
C LYS A 39 -7.70 10.63 12.75
N ASP A 40 -6.38 10.48 12.70
CA ASP A 40 -5.46 11.27 13.52
C ASP A 40 -5.12 12.64 12.92
N CYS A 41 -4.96 12.73 11.60
CA CYS A 41 -4.54 13.97 10.93
C CYS A 41 -5.68 14.95 10.64
N GLY A 42 -6.94 14.49 10.64
CA GLY A 42 -8.11 15.32 10.31
C GLY A 42 -8.16 15.85 8.87
N ILE A 43 -7.20 15.43 8.02
CA ILE A 43 -7.12 15.79 6.60
C ILE A 43 -7.35 14.51 5.80
N PRO A 44 -8.36 14.47 4.91
CA PRO A 44 -8.63 13.28 4.12
C PRO A 44 -7.51 13.03 3.11
N LEU A 45 -6.94 11.82 3.13
CA LEU A 45 -6.04 11.37 2.08
C LEU A 45 -6.80 11.31 0.74
N THR A 46 -6.28 12.01 -0.27
CA THR A 46 -6.90 12.08 -1.61
C THR A 46 -6.19 11.22 -2.65
N LYS A 47 -4.96 10.78 -2.37
CA LYS A 47 -4.15 9.88 -3.21
C LYS A 47 -3.04 9.25 -2.38
N LEU A 48 -2.57 8.08 -2.82
CA LEU A 48 -1.46 7.37 -2.22
C LEU A 48 -0.27 7.37 -3.18
N GLN A 49 0.84 7.97 -2.78
CA GLN A 49 2.11 7.82 -3.49
C GLN A 49 2.83 6.58 -2.95
N VAL A 50 3.33 5.72 -3.85
CA VAL A 50 3.94 4.44 -3.50
C VAL A 50 5.33 4.32 -4.08
N ASP A 51 6.17 3.50 -3.46
CA ASP A 51 7.50 3.14 -3.96
C ASP A 51 7.94 1.75 -3.50
N GLY A 52 9.14 1.34 -3.88
CA GLY A 52 9.74 0.06 -3.53
C GLY A 52 9.41 -1.06 -4.52
N GLY A 53 10.18 -2.16 -4.44
CA GLY A 53 10.19 -3.22 -5.46
C GLY A 53 8.82 -3.86 -5.75
N MET A 54 7.93 -3.95 -4.76
CA MET A 54 6.59 -4.53 -4.94
C MET A 54 5.69 -3.70 -5.87
N THR A 55 5.98 -2.39 -6.05
CA THR A 55 5.20 -1.51 -6.93
C THR A 55 5.34 -1.85 -8.41
N SER A 56 6.36 -2.65 -8.77
CA SER A 56 6.47 -3.22 -10.13
C SER A 56 5.28 -4.11 -10.50
N ASN A 57 4.55 -4.65 -9.52
CA ASN A 57 3.38 -5.47 -9.74
C ASN A 57 2.12 -4.61 -9.95
N ASN A 58 1.73 -4.40 -11.22
CA ASN A 58 0.54 -3.62 -11.56
C ASN A 58 -0.76 -4.19 -10.97
N LEU A 59 -0.86 -5.51 -10.73
CA LEU A 59 -2.02 -6.10 -10.07
C LEU A 59 -2.14 -5.65 -8.62
N LEU A 60 -1.00 -5.57 -7.92
CA LEU A 60 -0.94 -5.06 -6.55
C LEU A 60 -1.31 -3.57 -6.50
N MET A 61 -0.86 -2.78 -7.47
CA MET A 61 -1.20 -1.35 -7.55
C MET A 61 -2.69 -1.12 -7.78
N GLN A 62 -3.30 -1.87 -8.69
CA GLN A 62 -4.74 -1.80 -8.91
C GLN A 62 -5.52 -2.26 -7.67
N LEU A 63 -5.11 -3.37 -7.06
CA LEU A 63 -5.67 -3.85 -5.80
C LEU A 63 -5.60 -2.79 -4.70
N GLN A 64 -4.47 -2.12 -4.56
CA GLN A 64 -4.29 -1.09 -3.55
C GLN A 64 -5.24 0.09 -3.80
N ALA A 65 -5.39 0.53 -5.05
CA ALA A 65 -6.33 1.61 -5.40
C ALA A 65 -7.78 1.18 -5.12
N ASP A 66 -8.16 -0.01 -5.56
CA ASP A 66 -9.49 -0.58 -5.34
C ASP A 66 -9.83 -0.69 -3.86
N LEU A 67 -8.92 -1.21 -3.04
CA LEU A 67 -9.17 -1.48 -1.62
C LEU A 67 -9.03 -0.25 -0.73
N SER A 68 -8.15 0.70 -1.06
CA SER A 68 -8.02 1.97 -0.32
C SER A 68 -9.04 3.02 -0.75
N GLY A 69 -9.62 2.90 -1.94
CA GLY A 69 -10.62 3.83 -2.47
C GLY A 69 -10.06 5.18 -2.93
N ILE A 70 -8.74 5.31 -3.03
CA ILE A 70 -8.06 6.52 -3.51
C ILE A 70 -7.09 6.17 -4.65
N PRO A 71 -6.79 7.11 -5.56
CA PRO A 71 -5.80 6.89 -6.60
C PRO A 71 -4.43 6.52 -6.04
N VAL A 72 -3.78 5.54 -6.65
CA VAL A 72 -2.39 5.13 -6.35
C VAL A 72 -1.48 5.67 -7.44
N VAL A 73 -0.48 6.45 -7.06
CA VAL A 73 0.48 7.09 -7.96
C VAL A 73 1.83 6.40 -7.80
N LYS A 74 2.27 5.70 -8.86
CA LYS A 74 3.50 4.94 -8.90
C LYS A 74 4.54 5.67 -9.76
N PRO A 75 5.67 6.13 -9.21
CA PRO A 75 6.75 6.71 -10.00
C PRO A 75 7.39 5.64 -10.89
N HIS A 76 7.90 6.02 -12.06
CA HIS A 76 8.65 5.08 -12.93
C HIS A 76 9.98 4.66 -12.30
N MET A 77 10.56 5.50 -11.45
CA MET A 77 11.72 5.16 -10.61
C MET A 77 11.23 4.58 -9.28
N ALA A 78 11.35 3.26 -9.09
CA ALA A 78 10.86 2.58 -7.89
C ALA A 78 11.73 2.79 -6.64
N GLU A 79 13.04 3.05 -6.81
CA GLU A 79 14.00 3.17 -5.69
C GLU A 79 14.09 4.62 -5.17
N THR A 80 12.97 5.14 -4.68
CA THR A 80 12.88 6.49 -4.08
C THR A 80 13.70 6.60 -2.79
N THR A 81 13.90 5.49 -2.08
CA THR A 81 14.71 5.43 -0.85
C THR A 81 16.16 5.85 -1.14
N ALA A 82 16.79 5.22 -2.14
CA ALA A 82 18.16 5.55 -2.53
C ALA A 82 18.24 6.97 -3.11
N LEU A 83 17.24 7.36 -3.90
CA LEU A 83 17.12 8.71 -4.44
C LEU A 83 17.08 9.76 -3.32
N GLY A 84 16.24 9.58 -2.30
CA GLY A 84 16.14 10.50 -1.16
C GLY A 84 17.45 10.65 -0.39
N ALA A 85 18.19 9.56 -0.19
CA ALA A 85 19.52 9.62 0.44
C ALA A 85 20.52 10.41 -0.42
N ALA A 86 20.53 10.19 -1.73
CA ALA A 86 21.37 10.92 -2.67
C ALA A 86 21.01 12.42 -2.72
N MET A 87 19.72 12.74 -2.67
CA MET A 87 19.20 14.12 -2.60
C MET A 87 19.65 14.83 -1.34
N ALA A 88 19.49 14.18 -0.18
CA ALA A 88 19.93 14.73 1.09
C ALA A 88 21.44 15.00 1.09
N ALA A 89 22.25 14.02 0.66
CA ALA A 89 23.70 14.20 0.55
C ALA A 89 24.10 15.29 -0.46
N GLY A 90 23.44 15.32 -1.62
CA GLY A 90 23.68 16.33 -2.67
C GLY A 90 23.33 17.75 -2.24
N SER A 91 22.38 17.91 -1.31
CA SER A 91 21.97 19.20 -0.75
C SER A 91 22.89 19.71 0.36
N ALA A 92 23.80 18.87 0.89
CA ALA A 92 24.64 19.22 2.01
C ALA A 92 25.56 20.42 1.73
N GLU A 93 25.84 21.20 2.77
CA GLU A 93 26.77 22.34 2.71
C GLU A 93 28.14 21.87 2.21
N GLY A 94 28.68 22.57 1.20
CA GLY A 94 29.94 22.21 0.54
C GLY A 94 29.80 21.26 -0.67
N ILE A 95 28.67 20.56 -0.83
CA ILE A 95 28.37 19.78 -2.05
C ILE A 95 27.45 20.58 -2.98
N LYS A 96 26.27 20.98 -2.49
CA LYS A 96 25.31 21.88 -3.17
C LYS A 96 25.02 21.52 -4.64
N VAL A 97 25.01 20.23 -4.99
CA VAL A 97 24.66 19.76 -6.35
C VAL A 97 23.16 19.52 -6.51
N TRP A 98 22.39 19.57 -5.41
CA TRP A 98 20.94 19.43 -5.42
C TRP A 98 20.26 20.60 -4.69
N ASP A 99 19.21 21.17 -5.32
CA ASP A 99 18.28 22.09 -4.66
C ASP A 99 16.96 21.38 -4.31
N LEU A 100 16.72 21.17 -3.02
CA LEU A 100 15.51 20.50 -2.53
C LEU A 100 14.25 21.37 -2.64
N ASN A 101 14.39 22.68 -2.86
CA ASN A 101 13.23 23.57 -3.04
C ASN A 101 12.67 23.53 -4.46
N HIS A 102 13.44 23.03 -5.42
CA HIS A 102 13.08 23.01 -6.84
C HIS A 102 13.25 21.61 -7.44
N LEU A 103 12.44 20.67 -6.94
CA LEU A 103 12.40 19.31 -7.46
C LEU A 103 11.51 19.23 -8.71
N GLN A 104 12.05 18.67 -9.78
CA GLN A 104 11.30 18.37 -10.99
C GLN A 104 10.35 17.19 -10.71
N PRO A 105 9.08 17.27 -11.15
CA PRO A 105 8.16 16.14 -11.02
C PRO A 105 8.65 14.95 -11.84
N THR A 106 8.60 13.76 -11.24
CA THR A 106 8.93 12.50 -11.91
C THR A 106 7.73 11.94 -12.66
N SER A 107 7.99 11.30 -13.81
CA SER A 107 6.97 10.54 -14.52
C SER A 107 6.40 9.43 -13.64
N ASN A 108 5.09 9.21 -13.76
CA ASN A 108 4.36 8.26 -12.94
C ASN A 108 3.19 7.64 -13.71
N ASP A 109 2.80 6.45 -13.26
CA ASP A 109 1.53 5.83 -13.61
C ASP A 109 0.53 6.09 -12.48
N THR A 110 -0.75 6.26 -12.82
CA THR A 110 -1.83 6.40 -11.84
C THR A 110 -2.85 5.29 -12.01
N PHE A 111 -3.15 4.60 -10.91
CA PHE A 111 -4.18 3.57 -10.82
C PHE A 111 -5.38 4.15 -10.08
N SER A 112 -6.53 4.19 -10.73
CA SER A 112 -7.77 4.68 -10.12
C SER A 112 -8.61 3.51 -9.60
N PRO A 113 -9.33 3.66 -8.48
CA PRO A 113 -10.24 2.63 -7.99
C PRO A 113 -11.30 2.31 -9.05
N VAL A 114 -11.55 1.03 -9.32
CA VAL A 114 -12.59 0.59 -10.27
C VAL A 114 -13.70 -0.22 -9.61
N VAL A 115 -13.54 -0.61 -8.33
CA VAL A 115 -14.56 -1.30 -7.54
C VAL A 115 -15.49 -0.30 -6.85
N THR A 116 -16.70 -0.73 -6.53
CA THR A 116 -17.64 0.08 -5.76
C THR A 116 -17.22 0.17 -4.30
N GLU A 117 -17.70 1.21 -3.62
CA GLU A 117 -17.51 1.38 -2.17
C GLU A 117 -18.08 0.19 -1.38
N GLU A 118 -19.28 -0.27 -1.74
CA GLU A 118 -19.93 -1.43 -1.11
C GLU A 118 -19.08 -2.70 -1.24
N GLU A 119 -18.57 -2.99 -2.44
CA GLU A 119 -17.73 -4.17 -2.65
C GLU A 119 -16.43 -4.08 -1.83
N ARG A 120 -15.79 -2.92 -1.85
CA ARG A 120 -14.57 -2.65 -1.08
C ARG A 120 -14.78 -2.85 0.41
N ASP A 121 -15.88 -2.35 0.97
CA ASP A 121 -16.16 -2.44 2.40
C ASP A 121 -16.55 -3.85 2.84
N ASN A 122 -17.30 -4.57 2.01
CA ASN A 122 -17.60 -5.97 2.25
C ASN A 122 -16.35 -6.85 2.32
N ARG A 123 -15.35 -6.58 1.46
CA ARG A 123 -14.06 -7.28 1.52
C ARG A 123 -13.28 -6.89 2.78
N TYR A 124 -13.31 -5.63 3.17
CA TYR A 124 -12.61 -5.14 4.35
C TYR A 124 -13.19 -5.70 5.66
N ILE A 125 -14.51 -5.87 5.76
CA ILE A 125 -15.15 -6.55 6.91
C ILE A 125 -14.55 -7.95 7.11
N LYS A 126 -14.41 -8.72 6.02
CA LYS A 126 -13.80 -10.06 6.06
C LYS A 126 -12.33 -10.02 6.46
N TRP A 127 -11.59 -9.00 6.03
CA TRP A 127 -10.22 -8.77 6.49
C TRP A 127 -10.16 -8.54 8.01
N LYS A 128 -11.00 -7.67 8.57
CA LYS A 128 -11.03 -7.42 10.03
C LYS A 128 -11.35 -8.70 10.81
N MET A 129 -12.31 -9.48 10.33
CA MET A 129 -12.62 -10.81 10.88
C MET A 129 -11.41 -11.77 10.84
N ALA A 130 -10.59 -11.72 9.79
CA ALA A 130 -9.39 -12.54 9.67
C ALA A 130 -8.27 -12.07 10.63
N VAL A 131 -8.12 -10.75 10.81
CA VAL A 131 -7.19 -10.16 11.77
C VAL A 131 -7.53 -10.57 13.19
N GLU A 132 -8.80 -10.50 13.61
CA GLU A 132 -9.21 -10.95 14.95
C GLU A 132 -8.84 -12.41 15.21
N ARG A 133 -8.98 -13.26 14.17
CA ARG A 133 -8.64 -14.68 14.24
C ARG A 133 -7.15 -14.96 14.28
N CYS A 134 -6.27 -13.99 14.01
CA CYS A 134 -4.83 -14.21 14.06
C CYS A 134 -4.21 -13.80 15.40
N MET A 135 -5.01 -13.26 16.32
CA MET A 135 -4.59 -12.74 17.63
C MET A 135 -4.69 -13.79 18.73
N HIS A 136 -3.87 -13.63 19.77
CA HIS A 136 -3.82 -14.49 20.98
C HIS A 136 -3.28 -15.91 20.73
N TRP A 137 -2.26 -16.03 19.88
CA TRP A 137 -1.62 -17.32 19.58
C TRP A 137 -0.54 -17.72 20.57
N ASP A 138 0.04 -16.76 21.28
CA ASP A 138 0.94 -17.03 22.41
C ASP A 138 0.12 -17.01 23.71
N ILE A 139 0.43 -17.96 24.60
CA ILE A 139 -0.22 -18.19 25.90
C ILE A 139 0.61 -17.53 26.99
#